data_AF-A0A7V2EUJ8-F1
#
_entry.id   AF-A0A7V2EUJ8-F1
#
_cell.length_a   1.000
_cell.length_b   1.000
_cell.length_c   1.000
_cell.angle_alpha   90.00
_cell.angle_beta   90.00
_cell.angle_gamma   90.00
#
_symmetry.space_group_name_H-M   'P 1'
#
loop_
_entity.id
_entity.type
_entity.pdbx_description
1 polymer ?
#
loop_
_entity_poly.entity_id
_entity_poly.type
_entity_poly.pdbx_seq_one_letter_code
_entity_poly.pdbx_strand_id
1 'polypeptide(L)'
;FFGKLDGDLPKTPHEPPGMMKRPVDLLVILSLAVGILPALVIGPLLHVAVTGVLQGEPPYYKLALWHGFNLPLLMSAVALGGGVVLYLLRRPVFRWHGRSLAHLDARVPYNRLMELLMRSGAGATALIDNGRLGRLVIVTLGFALGAGLLGYLLPQTLAPVRNAIEHASAADSGDWVTVFAIALIVLATLVTTVWHRQRLFALITMSVVGLGVAMLFARFSAPDLAMTQLSVEVVTMILLLLALFYLPQQSRALSSPARRWRDAGIATALGAGIAAFTYAIISRPFESISGYFLEQSVPGGGGHNVVNVILVDFRGYDTFGEITVLALAGLGIFAMLKGLSLPASRRDPFGRPWSDDPHPLLLRTFTQILLPLTLLFGIYVFLRGHNQPGGGFIAGLIVASALIAQYMANGIETAERKLRLPIHGILGAGLLIALGTGLTSMVFGVPFLTSAFTHLDLPVIGDIEIASAIAFDLGVFLVVVGSTMLILLNLGRLTDHAVDHPDYTAIESSHTDAGTRREADA
;
A
#
# COMPACT_ATOMS: atom_id res chain seq x y z
N PHE A 1 -41.30 -56.32 8.57
CA PHE A 1 -42.26 -56.69 9.63
C PHE A 1 -43.63 -57.06 9.07
N PHE A 2 -44.28 -56.23 8.24
CA PHE A 2 -45.50 -56.61 7.50
C PHE A 2 -45.23 -56.64 5.99
N GLY A 3 -45.90 -57.52 5.25
CA GLY A 3 -45.74 -57.69 3.80
C GLY A 3 -44.83 -58.86 3.41
N LYS A 4 -44.63 -59.05 2.09
CA LYS A 4 -43.67 -60.04 1.56
C LYS A 4 -42.26 -59.41 1.54
N LEU A 5 -41.23 -60.22 1.75
CA LEU A 5 -39.86 -59.78 1.52
C LEU A 5 -39.69 -59.51 0.02
N ASP A 6 -39.39 -58.27 -0.32
CA ASP A 6 -39.07 -57.87 -1.69
C ASP A 6 -37.56 -57.95 -1.92
N GLY A 7 -37.16 -58.72 -2.94
CA GLY A 7 -35.84 -58.66 -3.57
C GLY A 7 -34.71 -59.46 -2.92
N ASP A 8 -33.62 -59.57 -3.69
CA ASP A 8 -32.33 -60.16 -3.32
C ASP A 8 -31.57 -59.16 -2.43
N LEU A 9 -31.90 -59.18 -1.13
CA LEU A 9 -31.27 -58.31 -0.15
C LEU A 9 -29.80 -58.74 0.07
N PRO A 10 -28.85 -57.80 0.12
CA PRO A 10 -27.42 -58.12 0.26
C PRO A 10 -27.07 -58.86 1.57
N LYS A 11 -27.97 -58.84 2.56
CA LYS A 11 -27.91 -59.68 3.77
C LYS A 11 -29.31 -60.13 4.15
N THR A 12 -29.43 -61.38 4.59
CA THR A 12 -30.68 -61.91 5.14
C THR A 12 -31.01 -61.16 6.44
N PRO A 13 -32.23 -60.60 6.57
CA PRO A 13 -32.65 -59.95 7.80
C PRO A 13 -32.58 -60.93 8.97
N HIS A 14 -31.82 -60.58 10.00
CA HIS A 14 -31.69 -61.36 11.22
C HIS A 14 -31.98 -60.47 12.44
N GLU A 15 -32.32 -61.08 13.56
CA GLU A 15 -32.46 -60.37 14.84
C GLU A 15 -31.13 -59.67 15.20
N PRO A 16 -31.16 -58.43 15.71
CA PRO A 16 -29.96 -57.73 16.11
C PRO A 16 -29.29 -58.45 17.30
N PRO A 17 -27.94 -58.45 17.39
CA PRO A 17 -27.23 -58.99 18.54
C PRO A 17 -27.70 -58.36 19.86
N GLY A 18 -27.75 -59.15 20.94
CA GLY A 18 -28.37 -58.73 22.20
C GLY A 18 -27.84 -57.42 22.79
N MET A 19 -26.55 -57.10 22.59
CA MET A 19 -25.97 -55.83 23.06
C MET A 19 -26.51 -54.59 22.33
N MET A 20 -26.89 -54.71 21.05
CA MET A 20 -27.54 -53.63 20.30
C MET A 20 -29.01 -53.46 20.71
N LYS A 21 -29.64 -54.53 21.19
CA LYS A 21 -31.06 -54.53 21.59
C LYS A 21 -31.27 -53.97 23.00
N ARG A 22 -30.36 -54.23 23.94
CA ARG A 22 -30.47 -53.82 25.35
C ARG A 22 -30.78 -52.33 25.59
N PRO A 23 -30.15 -51.35 24.90
CA PRO A 23 -30.52 -49.94 25.05
C PRO A 23 -31.97 -49.67 24.62
N VAL A 24 -32.43 -50.32 23.55
CA VAL A 24 -33.82 -50.21 23.06
C VAL A 24 -34.77 -50.88 24.06
N ASP A 25 -34.46 -52.07 24.56
CA ASP A 25 -35.26 -52.76 25.56
C ASP A 25 -35.40 -51.92 26.84
N LEU A 26 -34.32 -51.27 27.29
CA LEU A 26 -34.35 -50.35 28.42
C LEU A 26 -35.28 -49.16 28.17
N LEU A 27 -35.21 -48.55 26.97
CA LEU A 27 -36.12 -47.45 26.59
C LEU A 27 -37.58 -47.90 26.52
N VAL A 28 -37.85 -49.12 26.04
CA VAL A 28 -39.20 -49.71 26.01
C VAL A 28 -39.71 -49.97 27.42
N ILE A 29 -38.90 -50.57 28.30
CA ILE A 29 -39.24 -50.80 29.70
C ILE A 29 -39.53 -49.47 30.41
N LEU A 30 -38.70 -48.45 30.18
CA LEU A 30 -38.90 -47.13 30.78
C LEU A 30 -40.18 -46.46 30.25
N SER A 31 -40.45 -46.55 28.95
CA SER A 31 -41.69 -46.05 28.33
C SER A 31 -42.94 -46.73 28.91
N LEU A 32 -42.90 -48.06 29.09
CA LEU A 32 -43.97 -48.81 29.75
C LEU A 32 -44.11 -48.45 31.23
N ALA A 33 -43.00 -48.31 31.95
CA ALA A 33 -43.01 -47.92 33.36
C ALA A 33 -43.64 -46.53 33.57
N VAL A 34 -43.29 -45.56 32.73
CA VAL A 34 -43.90 -44.23 32.72
C VAL A 34 -45.38 -44.30 32.33
N GLY A 35 -45.74 -45.12 31.34
CA GLY A 35 -47.13 -45.27 30.90
C GLY A 35 -48.04 -45.90 31.96
N ILE A 36 -47.58 -46.95 32.64
CA ILE A 36 -48.39 -47.74 33.59
C ILE A 36 -48.41 -47.12 34.99
N LEU A 37 -47.26 -46.60 35.47
CA LEU A 37 -47.10 -46.03 36.82
C LEU A 37 -46.57 -44.58 36.78
N PRO A 38 -47.25 -43.65 36.08
CA PRO A 38 -46.73 -42.29 35.85
C PRO A 38 -46.48 -41.52 37.14
N ALA A 39 -47.38 -41.65 38.13
CA ALA A 39 -47.26 -40.94 39.41
C ALA A 39 -45.99 -41.32 40.18
N LEU A 40 -45.54 -42.58 40.07
CA LEU A 40 -44.38 -43.10 40.79
C LEU A 40 -43.08 -42.85 40.03
N VAL A 41 -43.11 -43.00 38.70
CA VAL A 41 -41.90 -42.94 37.87
C VAL A 41 -41.53 -41.50 37.51
N ILE A 42 -42.49 -40.68 37.06
CA ILE A 42 -42.22 -39.32 36.56
C ILE A 42 -42.78 -38.21 37.46
N GLY A 43 -43.73 -38.52 38.35
CA GLY A 43 -44.41 -37.53 39.20
C GLY A 43 -43.48 -36.54 39.93
N PRO A 44 -42.47 -37.01 40.70
CA PRO A 44 -41.55 -36.11 41.40
C PRO A 44 -40.72 -35.23 40.46
N LEU A 45 -40.23 -35.79 39.35
CA LEU A 45 -39.44 -35.06 38.37
C LEU A 45 -40.29 -34.01 37.64
N LEU A 46 -41.52 -34.38 37.28
CA LEU A 46 -42.47 -33.49 36.64
C LEU A 46 -42.86 -32.34 37.57
N HIS A 47 -43.08 -32.62 38.86
CA HIS A 47 -43.35 -31.58 39.84
C HIS A 47 -42.22 -30.55 39.85
N VAL A 48 -40.97 -30.97 40.05
CA VAL A 48 -39.80 -30.06 40.05
C VAL A 48 -39.69 -29.27 38.73
N ALA A 49 -39.87 -29.92 37.58
CA ALA A 49 -39.81 -29.25 36.28
C ALA A 49 -40.91 -28.19 36.12
N VAL A 50 -42.14 -28.51 36.53
CA VAL A 50 -43.28 -27.58 36.45
C VAL A 50 -43.09 -26.42 37.43
N THR A 51 -42.69 -26.67 38.67
CA THR A 51 -42.41 -25.60 39.65
C THR A 51 -41.28 -24.70 39.16
N GLY A 52 -40.26 -25.27 38.50
CA GLY A 52 -39.14 -24.51 37.93
C GLY A 52 -39.54 -23.62 36.75
N VAL A 53 -40.37 -24.12 35.83
CA VAL A 53 -40.83 -23.36 34.65
C VAL A 53 -41.89 -22.32 35.03
N LEU A 54 -42.85 -22.69 35.89
CA LEU A 54 -43.94 -21.80 36.31
C LEU A 54 -43.54 -20.86 37.45
N GLN A 55 -42.40 -21.10 38.11
CA GLN A 55 -41.91 -20.33 39.25
C GLN A 55 -42.97 -20.11 40.36
N GLY A 56 -43.80 -21.13 40.63
CA GLY A 56 -44.89 -21.07 41.61
C GLY A 56 -45.46 -22.44 41.94
N GLU A 57 -46.45 -22.51 42.82
CA GLU A 57 -47.12 -23.79 43.12
C GLU A 57 -47.74 -24.38 41.85
N PRO A 58 -47.43 -25.63 41.49
CA PRO A 58 -47.99 -26.23 40.30
C PRO A 58 -49.51 -26.39 40.48
N PRO A 59 -50.30 -26.09 39.43
CA PRO A 59 -51.75 -26.30 39.48
C PRO A 59 -52.05 -27.77 39.76
N TYR A 60 -53.16 -28.05 40.45
CA TYR A 60 -53.54 -29.42 40.78
C TYR A 60 -53.63 -30.30 39.52
N TYR A 61 -52.80 -31.34 39.46
CA TYR A 61 -52.80 -32.34 38.38
C TYR A 61 -52.81 -33.75 38.97
N LYS A 62 -53.47 -34.67 38.27
CA LYS A 62 -53.54 -36.09 38.65
C LYS A 62 -52.97 -36.96 37.54
N LEU A 63 -51.84 -37.60 37.81
CA LEU A 63 -51.23 -38.59 36.92
C LEU A 63 -51.90 -39.94 37.16
N ALA A 64 -52.81 -40.32 36.28
CA ALA A 64 -53.49 -41.61 36.30
C ALA A 64 -53.52 -42.21 34.89
N LEU A 65 -53.65 -43.54 34.79
CA LEU A 65 -53.79 -44.21 33.49
C LEU A 65 -55.21 -44.03 32.91
N TRP A 66 -56.20 -43.88 33.79
CA TRP A 66 -57.60 -43.74 33.43
C TRP A 66 -58.21 -42.55 34.15
N HIS A 67 -58.71 -41.59 33.36
CA HIS A 67 -59.38 -40.38 33.86
C HIS A 67 -60.88 -40.35 33.56
N GLY A 68 -61.45 -41.49 33.14
CA GLY A 68 -62.86 -41.59 32.72
C GLY A 68 -63.10 -41.07 31.30
N PHE A 69 -64.37 -41.02 30.91
CA PHE A 69 -64.80 -40.42 29.64
C PHE A 69 -64.69 -38.90 29.73
N ASN A 70 -63.66 -38.34 29.08
CA ASN A 70 -63.37 -36.91 29.08
C ASN A 70 -63.02 -36.40 27.67
N LEU A 71 -62.89 -35.08 27.52
CA LEU A 71 -62.55 -34.45 26.25
C LEU A 71 -61.17 -34.91 25.70
N PRO A 72 -60.09 -35.02 26.51
CA PRO A 72 -58.82 -35.58 26.05
C PRO A 72 -58.92 -37.01 25.49
N LEU A 73 -59.73 -37.88 26.10
CA LEU A 73 -59.99 -39.24 25.62
C LEU A 73 -60.71 -39.20 24.26
N LEU A 74 -61.71 -38.32 24.12
CA LEU A 74 -62.39 -38.11 22.84
C LEU A 74 -61.42 -37.59 21.76
N MET A 75 -60.58 -36.60 22.07
CA MET A 75 -59.56 -36.09 21.14
C MET A 75 -58.56 -37.18 20.73
N SER A 76 -58.17 -38.04 21.67
CA SER A 76 -57.29 -39.18 21.39
C SER A 76 -57.98 -40.21 20.49
N ALA A 77 -59.26 -40.50 20.72
CA ALA A 77 -60.07 -41.37 19.87
C ALA A 77 -60.24 -40.80 18.45
N VAL A 78 -60.46 -39.48 18.33
CA VAL A 78 -60.52 -38.77 17.05
C VAL A 78 -59.16 -38.80 16.34
N ALA A 79 -58.05 -38.56 17.05
CA ALA A 79 -56.71 -38.62 16.48
C ALA A 79 -56.36 -40.04 15.99
N LEU A 80 -56.71 -41.07 16.78
CA LEU A 80 -56.51 -42.47 16.39
C LEU A 80 -57.37 -42.83 15.17
N GLY A 81 -58.67 -42.52 15.22
CA GLY A 81 -59.59 -42.75 14.11
C GLY A 81 -59.16 -42.02 12.84
N GLY A 82 -58.80 -40.74 12.96
CA GLY A 82 -58.27 -39.92 11.88
C GLY A 82 -56.95 -40.45 11.32
N GLY A 83 -56.04 -40.90 12.19
CA GLY A 83 -54.78 -41.53 11.80
C GLY A 83 -54.99 -42.83 11.02
N VAL A 84 -55.94 -43.67 11.46
CA VAL A 84 -56.34 -44.89 10.73
C VAL A 84 -56.92 -44.53 9.37
N VAL A 85 -57.84 -43.57 9.30
CA VAL A 85 -58.43 -43.09 8.04
C VAL A 85 -57.34 -42.57 7.09
N LEU A 86 -56.41 -41.75 7.58
CA LEU A 86 -55.27 -41.26 6.79
C LEU A 86 -54.36 -42.39 6.32
N TYR A 87 -54.10 -43.39 7.16
CA TYR A 87 -53.29 -44.56 6.79
C TYR A 87 -53.96 -45.42 5.71
N LEU A 88 -55.28 -45.58 5.79
CA LEU A 88 -56.07 -46.26 4.74
C LEU A 88 -56.06 -45.46 3.44
N LEU A 89 -56.10 -44.13 3.53
CA LEU A 89 -56.02 -43.19 2.40
C LEU A 89 -54.57 -42.77 2.03
N ARG A 90 -53.54 -43.49 2.50
CA ARG A 90 -52.14 -43.08 2.31
C ARG A 90 -51.73 -42.91 0.85
N ARG A 91 -52.26 -43.73 -0.06
CA ARG A 91 -51.91 -43.68 -1.50
C ARG A 91 -52.35 -42.37 -2.16
N PRO A 92 -53.63 -41.94 -2.07
CA PRO A 92 -54.03 -40.64 -2.59
C PRO A 92 -53.38 -39.47 -1.84
N VAL A 93 -53.20 -39.55 -0.51
CA VAL A 93 -52.56 -38.50 0.28
C VAL A 93 -51.10 -38.27 -0.12
N PHE A 94 -50.30 -39.33 -0.28
CA PHE A 94 -48.91 -39.20 -0.75
C PHE A 94 -48.81 -38.74 -2.20
N ARG A 95 -49.76 -39.11 -3.06
CA ARG A 95 -49.85 -38.58 -4.43
C ARG A 95 -50.13 -37.07 -4.43
N TRP A 96 -51.00 -36.60 -3.55
CA TRP A 96 -51.25 -35.18 -3.38
C TRP A 96 -50.01 -34.46 -2.85
N HIS A 97 -49.42 -34.94 -1.75
CA HIS A 97 -48.20 -34.38 -1.16
C HIS A 97 -47.05 -34.30 -2.19
N GLY A 98 -46.84 -35.36 -2.97
CA GLY A 98 -45.82 -35.41 -4.03
C GLY A 98 -46.01 -34.37 -5.13
N ARG A 99 -47.26 -33.96 -5.40
CA ARG A 99 -47.58 -32.91 -6.39
C ARG A 99 -47.54 -31.50 -5.79
N SER A 100 -47.96 -31.33 -4.54
CA SER A 100 -48.22 -30.01 -3.95
C SER A 100 -47.14 -29.52 -2.99
N LEU A 101 -46.54 -30.39 -2.17
CA LEU A 101 -45.71 -29.96 -1.04
C LEU A 101 -44.29 -30.53 -1.08
N ALA A 102 -44.05 -31.59 -1.84
CA ALA A 102 -42.74 -32.25 -1.90
C ALA A 102 -41.60 -31.36 -2.46
N HIS A 103 -41.93 -30.25 -3.13
CA HIS A 103 -40.95 -29.28 -3.65
C HIS A 103 -40.56 -28.20 -2.62
N LEU A 104 -41.21 -28.15 -1.46
CA LEU A 104 -40.91 -27.21 -0.39
C LEU A 104 -39.75 -27.75 0.47
N ASP A 105 -38.53 -27.55 0.00
CA ASP A 105 -37.30 -27.83 0.74
C ASP A 105 -36.66 -26.53 1.23
N ALA A 106 -36.60 -26.34 2.55
CA ALA A 106 -36.00 -25.16 3.19
C ALA A 106 -34.49 -25.01 2.90
N ARG A 107 -33.82 -26.08 2.45
CA ARG A 107 -32.41 -26.04 2.04
C ARG A 107 -32.20 -25.22 0.76
N VAL A 108 -33.18 -25.22 -0.15
CA VAL A 108 -33.10 -24.48 -1.41
C VAL A 108 -33.04 -22.96 -1.21
N PRO A 109 -33.96 -22.30 -0.48
CA PRO A 109 -33.87 -20.87 -0.23
C PRO A 109 -32.63 -20.51 0.61
N TYR A 110 -32.23 -21.36 1.56
CA TYR A 110 -31.00 -21.14 2.32
C TYR A 110 -29.75 -21.09 1.42
N ASN A 111 -29.58 -22.09 0.55
CA ASN A 111 -28.45 -22.14 -0.38
C ASN A 111 -28.47 -20.96 -1.37
N ARG A 112 -29.66 -20.60 -1.88
CA ARG A 112 -29.82 -19.43 -2.76
C ARG A 112 -29.43 -18.13 -2.06
N LEU A 113 -29.81 -17.96 -0.80
CA LEU A 113 -29.42 -16.80 0.00
C LEU A 113 -27.90 -16.74 0.20
N MET A 114 -27.28 -17.89 0.49
CA MET A 114 -25.83 -17.99 0.65
C MET A 114 -25.10 -17.65 -0.66
N GLU A 115 -25.55 -18.19 -1.80
CA GLU A 115 -25.02 -17.86 -3.11
C GLU A 115 -25.16 -16.38 -3.44
N LEU A 116 -26.32 -15.78 -3.14
CA LEU A 116 -26.57 -14.37 -3.35
C LEU A 116 -25.61 -13.51 -2.52
N LEU A 117 -25.40 -13.86 -1.25
CA LEU A 117 -24.49 -13.17 -0.34
C LEU A 117 -23.03 -13.25 -0.84
N MET A 118 -22.60 -14.42 -1.29
CA MET A 118 -21.24 -14.61 -1.80
C MET A 118 -21.03 -13.86 -3.12
N ARG A 119 -22.01 -13.90 -4.04
CA ARG A 119 -21.96 -13.17 -5.31
C ARG A 119 -22.02 -11.66 -5.10
N SER A 120 -22.83 -11.17 -4.17
CA SER A 120 -22.90 -9.75 -3.85
C SER A 120 -21.61 -9.26 -3.20
N GLY A 121 -21.03 -10.04 -2.28
CA GLY A 121 -19.72 -9.75 -1.67
C GLY A 121 -18.59 -9.70 -2.71
N ALA A 122 -18.54 -10.68 -3.61
CA ALA A 122 -17.58 -10.69 -4.71
C ALA A 122 -17.80 -9.52 -5.68
N GLY A 123 -19.06 -9.19 -5.99
CA GLY A 123 -19.43 -8.06 -6.83
C GLY A 123 -19.03 -6.71 -6.22
N ALA A 124 -19.25 -6.53 -4.91
CA ALA A 124 -18.84 -5.33 -4.18
C ALA A 124 -17.31 -5.19 -4.16
N THR A 125 -16.59 -6.29 -3.93
CA THR A 125 -15.12 -6.32 -3.96
C THR A 125 -14.62 -5.94 -5.35
N ALA A 126 -15.14 -6.57 -6.41
CA ALA A 126 -14.78 -6.27 -7.80
C ALA A 126 -15.17 -4.86 -8.25
N LEU A 127 -16.08 -4.19 -7.53
CA LEU A 127 -16.43 -2.78 -7.75
C LEU A 127 -15.36 -1.82 -7.20
N ILE A 128 -14.61 -2.23 -6.20
CA ILE A 128 -13.56 -1.42 -5.56
C ILE A 128 -12.19 -1.85 -6.09
N ASP A 129 -11.84 -3.12 -5.89
CA ASP A 129 -10.58 -3.73 -6.30
C ASP A 129 -10.82 -4.81 -7.36
N ASN A 130 -10.40 -4.52 -8.58
CA ASN A 130 -10.40 -5.48 -9.69
C ASN A 130 -8.98 -5.87 -10.14
N GLY A 131 -7.99 -5.72 -9.24
CA GLY A 131 -6.58 -5.99 -9.51
C GLY A 131 -5.89 -4.94 -10.38
N ARG A 132 -6.55 -3.81 -10.71
CA ARG A 132 -5.95 -2.71 -11.48
C ARG A 132 -5.61 -1.55 -10.57
N LEU A 133 -4.31 -1.21 -10.51
CA LEU A 133 -3.79 -0.07 -9.75
C LEU A 133 -4.54 1.23 -10.05
N GLY A 134 -4.84 1.49 -11.33
CA GLY A 134 -5.57 2.72 -11.72
C GLY A 134 -6.96 2.84 -11.09
N ARG A 135 -7.69 1.73 -10.90
CA ARG A 135 -9.00 1.78 -10.22
C ARG A 135 -8.83 2.04 -8.73
N LEU A 136 -7.88 1.37 -8.10
CA LEU A 136 -7.57 1.56 -6.69
C LEU A 136 -7.19 3.02 -6.41
N VAL A 137 -6.33 3.62 -7.23
CA VAL A 137 -5.93 5.03 -7.12
C VAL A 137 -7.13 5.96 -7.22
N ILE A 138 -8.04 5.75 -8.19
CA ILE A 138 -9.25 6.57 -8.35
C ILE A 138 -10.15 6.46 -7.12
N VAL A 139 -10.38 5.25 -6.60
CA VAL A 139 -11.22 5.05 -5.42
C VAL A 139 -10.59 5.68 -4.18
N THR A 140 -9.28 5.49 -3.96
CA THR A 140 -8.58 6.06 -2.81
C THR A 140 -8.55 7.58 -2.85
N LEU A 141 -8.21 8.19 -3.98
CA LEU A 141 -8.21 9.65 -4.12
C LEU A 141 -9.62 10.22 -4.04
N GLY A 142 -10.61 9.56 -4.66
CA GLY A 142 -12.01 9.96 -4.59
C GLY A 142 -12.56 9.88 -3.16
N PHE A 143 -12.21 8.82 -2.41
CA PHE A 143 -12.56 8.69 -1.00
C PHE A 143 -11.88 9.76 -0.14
N ALA A 144 -10.57 9.98 -0.32
CA ALA A 144 -9.83 10.99 0.43
C ALA A 144 -10.38 12.40 0.19
N LEU A 145 -10.67 12.75 -1.08
CA LEU A 145 -11.30 14.02 -1.43
C LEU A 145 -12.71 14.13 -0.87
N GLY A 146 -13.52 13.06 -0.96
CA GLY A 146 -14.88 13.02 -0.42
C GLY A 146 -14.91 13.16 1.11
N ALA A 147 -14.01 12.47 1.82
CA ALA A 147 -13.86 12.56 3.26
C ALA A 147 -13.35 13.95 3.69
N GLY A 148 -12.37 14.51 2.97
CA GLY A 148 -11.86 15.86 3.20
C GLY A 148 -12.95 16.92 2.99
N LEU A 149 -13.72 16.80 1.90
CA LEU A 149 -14.85 17.68 1.61
C LEU A 149 -15.94 17.54 2.68
N LEU A 150 -16.30 16.32 3.07
CA LEU A 150 -17.29 16.09 4.12
C LEU A 150 -16.82 16.68 5.45
N GLY A 151 -15.56 16.46 5.84
CA GLY A 151 -14.98 17.03 7.06
C GLY A 151 -14.86 18.56 7.01
N TYR A 152 -14.73 19.16 5.83
CA TYR A 152 -14.75 20.61 5.66
C TYR A 152 -16.17 21.19 5.74
N LEU A 153 -17.15 20.51 5.15
CA LEU A 153 -18.55 20.95 5.07
C LEU A 153 -19.37 20.67 6.33
N LEU A 154 -19.00 19.67 7.15
CA LEU A 154 -19.73 19.33 8.38
C LEU A 154 -19.67 20.45 9.43
N PRO A 155 -18.51 21.09 9.69
CA PRO A 155 -18.39 22.16 10.68
C PRO A 155 -18.72 23.56 10.13
N GLN A 156 -18.59 23.78 8.82
CA GLN A 156 -18.85 25.07 8.18
C GLN A 156 -19.70 24.89 6.92
N THR A 157 -20.73 25.73 6.74
CA THR A 157 -21.50 25.80 5.49
C THR A 157 -20.59 26.11 4.29
N LEU A 158 -21.08 26.07 3.05
CA LEU A 158 -20.27 26.37 1.83
C LEU A 158 -19.71 27.81 1.76
N ALA A 159 -20.02 28.68 2.73
CA ALA A 159 -19.64 30.08 2.74
C ALA A 159 -18.11 30.34 2.68
N PRO A 160 -17.23 29.58 3.36
CA PRO A 160 -15.78 29.82 3.31
C PRO A 160 -15.14 29.39 1.98
N VAL A 161 -15.65 28.35 1.30
CA VAL A 161 -15.19 28.00 -0.07
C VAL A 161 -15.56 29.10 -1.04
N ARG A 162 -16.79 29.61 -0.95
CA ARG A 162 -17.25 30.75 -1.75
C ARG A 162 -16.42 32.00 -1.47
N ASN A 163 -16.21 32.34 -0.20
CA ASN A 163 -15.40 33.49 0.19
C ASN A 163 -13.94 33.33 -0.27
N ALA A 164 -13.36 32.13 -0.20
CA ALA A 164 -12.02 31.88 -0.72
C ALA A 164 -11.97 32.10 -2.25
N ILE A 165 -12.93 31.59 -3.02
CA ILE A 165 -13.02 31.83 -4.47
C ILE A 165 -13.20 33.33 -4.79
N GLU A 166 -14.00 34.04 -3.99
CA GLU A 166 -14.21 35.49 -4.13
C GLU A 166 -12.93 36.28 -3.75
N HIS A 167 -12.15 35.87 -2.74
CA HIS A 167 -10.87 36.50 -2.39
C HIS A 167 -9.72 36.10 -3.33
N ALA A 168 -9.83 34.96 -4.04
CA ALA A 168 -8.89 34.56 -5.09
C ALA A 168 -8.88 35.54 -6.26
N SER A 169 -9.95 36.33 -6.41
CA SER A 169 -10.05 37.39 -7.44
C SER A 169 -9.30 38.67 -7.07
N ALA A 170 -8.74 38.78 -5.86
CA ALA A 170 -7.90 39.89 -5.41
C ALA A 170 -6.40 39.56 -5.47
N ALA A 171 -5.98 38.76 -6.45
CA ALA A 171 -4.59 38.33 -6.56
C ALA A 171 -3.68 39.48 -7.04
N ASP A 172 -2.66 39.76 -6.23
CA ASP A 172 -1.37 40.28 -6.68
C ASP A 172 -1.01 39.65 -8.03
N SER A 173 -0.73 40.48 -9.03
CA SER A 173 -0.24 40.01 -10.32
C SER A 173 1.11 39.32 -10.08
N GLY A 174 1.11 37.98 -10.04
CA GLY A 174 2.33 37.21 -9.86
C GLY A 174 3.43 37.67 -10.82
N ASP A 175 4.65 37.78 -10.30
CA ASP A 175 5.83 38.13 -11.09
C ASP A 175 6.00 37.19 -12.31
N TRP A 176 6.53 37.71 -13.41
CA TRP A 176 6.70 36.99 -14.68
C TRP A 176 7.51 35.70 -14.52
N VAL A 177 8.46 35.66 -13.57
CA VAL A 177 9.24 34.46 -13.24
C VAL A 177 8.34 33.33 -12.71
N THR A 178 7.41 33.65 -11.81
CA THR A 178 6.48 32.68 -11.23
C THR A 178 5.49 32.17 -12.27
N VAL A 179 4.94 33.08 -13.08
CA VAL A 179 4.04 32.72 -14.18
C VAL A 179 4.75 31.82 -15.20
N PHE A 180 5.99 32.17 -15.56
CA PHE A 180 6.81 31.37 -16.47
C PHE A 180 7.10 29.97 -15.92
N ALA A 181 7.52 29.86 -14.66
CA ALA A 181 7.79 28.55 -14.03
C ALA A 181 6.52 27.67 -13.97
N ILE A 182 5.36 28.23 -13.62
CA ILE A 182 4.09 27.50 -13.62
C ILE A 182 3.70 27.08 -15.04
N ALA A 183 3.79 27.98 -16.02
CA ALA A 183 3.50 27.67 -17.41
C ALA A 183 4.40 26.55 -17.95
N LEU A 184 5.69 26.57 -17.58
CA LEU A 184 6.66 25.53 -17.92
C LEU A 184 6.26 24.18 -17.32
N ILE A 185 5.90 24.14 -16.02
CA ILE A 185 5.45 22.92 -15.34
C ILE A 185 4.19 22.36 -16.01
N VAL A 186 3.19 23.20 -16.28
CA VAL A 186 1.93 22.80 -16.93
C VAL A 186 2.20 22.24 -18.31
N LEU A 187 3.00 22.94 -19.13
CA LEU A 187 3.36 22.49 -20.47
C LEU A 187 4.11 21.15 -20.42
N ALA A 188 5.13 21.03 -19.57
CA ALA A 188 5.92 19.81 -19.43
C ALA A 188 5.06 18.63 -18.94
N THR A 189 4.12 18.87 -18.03
CA THR A 189 3.17 17.85 -17.54
C THR A 189 2.22 17.38 -18.65
N LEU A 190 1.67 18.30 -19.45
CA LEU A 190 0.82 17.97 -20.59
C LEU A 190 1.59 17.17 -21.65
N VAL A 191 2.79 17.62 -22.00
CA VAL A 191 3.67 16.92 -22.95
C VAL A 191 4.00 15.52 -22.44
N THR A 192 4.38 15.38 -21.17
CA THR A 192 4.67 14.08 -20.55
C THR A 192 3.46 13.15 -20.61
N THR A 193 2.25 13.67 -20.36
CA THR A 193 1.01 12.88 -20.40
C THR A 193 0.68 12.40 -21.82
N VAL A 194 0.81 13.28 -22.81
CA VAL A 194 0.53 12.96 -24.23
C VAL A 194 1.55 11.96 -24.79
N TRP A 195 2.84 12.17 -24.50
CA TRP A 195 3.94 11.38 -25.03
C TRP A 195 4.51 10.31 -24.08
N HIS A 196 3.79 9.96 -23.01
CA HIS A 196 4.23 8.99 -21.98
C HIS A 196 4.71 7.64 -22.54
N ARG A 197 4.30 7.28 -23.77
CA ARG A 197 4.71 6.03 -24.44
C ARG A 197 6.19 6.02 -24.82
N GLN A 198 6.79 7.19 -25.03
CA GLN A 198 8.21 7.36 -25.29
C GLN A 198 8.90 7.61 -23.95
N ARG A 199 9.39 6.56 -23.30
CA ARG A 199 9.81 6.62 -21.89
C ARG A 199 10.98 7.56 -21.65
N LEU A 200 11.98 7.54 -22.54
CA LEU A 200 13.12 8.47 -22.47
C LEU A 200 12.67 9.92 -22.58
N PHE A 201 11.78 10.22 -23.54
CA PHE A 201 11.24 11.56 -23.71
C PHE A 201 10.42 12.00 -22.50
N ALA A 202 9.59 11.10 -21.95
CA ALA A 202 8.81 11.34 -20.75
C ALA A 202 9.68 11.63 -19.51
N LEU A 203 10.83 10.96 -19.37
CA LEU A 203 11.80 11.26 -18.31
C LEU A 203 12.41 12.66 -18.50
N ILE A 204 12.83 13.01 -19.73
CA ILE A 204 13.40 14.33 -20.01
C ILE A 204 12.39 15.44 -19.69
N THR A 205 11.12 15.27 -20.09
CA THR A 205 10.07 16.25 -19.81
C THR A 205 9.68 16.28 -18.33
N MET A 206 9.80 15.16 -17.60
CA MET A 206 9.65 15.12 -16.15
C MET A 206 10.75 15.93 -15.44
N SER A 207 11.99 15.91 -15.91
CA SER A 207 13.06 16.74 -15.34
C SER A 207 12.86 18.24 -15.58
N VAL A 208 12.16 18.63 -16.64
CA VAL A 208 11.70 20.02 -16.81
C VAL A 208 10.71 20.42 -15.72
N VAL A 209 9.83 19.50 -15.29
CA VAL A 209 8.93 19.73 -14.14
C VAL A 209 9.76 19.91 -12.85
N GLY A 210 10.73 19.03 -12.60
CA GLY A 210 11.64 19.13 -11.45
C GLY A 210 12.40 20.46 -11.40
N LEU A 211 12.90 20.94 -12.55
CA LEU A 211 13.55 22.24 -12.67
C LEU A 211 12.58 23.39 -12.36
N GLY A 212 11.36 23.34 -12.91
CA GLY A 212 10.33 24.34 -12.62
C GLY A 212 9.99 24.43 -11.14
N VAL A 213 9.91 23.28 -10.45
CA VAL A 213 9.69 23.22 -8.99
C VAL A 213 10.88 23.82 -8.23
N ALA A 214 12.11 23.49 -8.62
CA ALA A 214 13.32 24.07 -7.99
C ALA A 214 13.38 25.60 -8.17
N MET A 215 12.97 26.12 -9.33
CA MET A 215 12.86 27.56 -9.58
C MET A 215 11.83 28.22 -8.65
N LEU A 216 10.68 27.58 -8.42
CA LEU A 216 9.67 28.07 -7.49
C LEU A 216 10.19 28.06 -6.05
N PHE A 217 10.88 27.00 -5.61
CA PHE A 217 11.52 26.99 -4.28
C PHE A 217 12.52 28.14 -4.11
N ALA A 218 13.39 28.37 -5.09
CA ALA A 218 14.31 29.50 -5.06
C ALA A 218 13.57 30.85 -5.00
N ARG A 219 12.48 30.99 -5.77
CA ARG A 219 11.65 32.21 -5.79
C ARG A 219 10.93 32.49 -4.48
N PHE A 220 10.54 31.44 -3.75
CA PHE A 220 9.94 31.51 -2.42
C PHE A 220 10.99 31.47 -1.29
N SER A 221 12.24 31.80 -1.59
CA SER A 221 13.33 31.89 -0.60
C SER A 221 13.60 30.59 0.16
N ALA A 222 13.41 29.45 -0.50
CA ALA A 222 13.72 28.11 0.01
C ALA A 222 14.93 27.50 -0.75
N PRO A 223 16.16 28.03 -0.57
CA PRO A 223 17.34 27.58 -1.32
C PRO A 223 17.75 26.14 -1.01
N ASP A 224 17.60 25.67 0.24
CA ASP A 224 17.90 24.28 0.62
C ASP A 224 17.00 23.29 -0.11
N LEU A 225 15.70 23.60 -0.20
CA LEU A 225 14.74 22.78 -0.95
C LEU A 225 15.06 22.81 -2.45
N ALA A 226 15.44 23.96 -3.01
CA ALA A 226 15.83 24.07 -4.42
C ALA A 226 17.05 23.20 -4.75
N MET A 227 18.11 23.26 -3.93
CA MET A 227 19.31 22.45 -4.13
C MET A 227 19.05 20.95 -3.91
N THR A 228 18.22 20.61 -2.92
CA THR A 228 17.79 19.23 -2.69
C THR A 228 17.01 18.71 -3.90
N GLN A 229 16.05 19.48 -4.40
CA GLN A 229 15.23 19.11 -5.55
C GLN A 229 16.09 18.85 -6.79
N LEU A 230 17.05 19.72 -7.09
CA LEU A 230 17.98 19.54 -8.21
C LEU A 230 18.84 18.28 -8.05
N SER A 231 19.35 18.04 -6.84
CA SER A 231 20.22 16.89 -6.57
C SER A 231 19.44 15.56 -6.63
N VAL A 232 18.25 15.53 -6.04
CA VAL A 232 17.34 14.38 -6.10
C VAL A 232 16.96 14.10 -7.55
N GLU A 233 16.62 15.12 -8.34
CA GLU A 233 16.24 14.97 -9.75
C GLU A 233 17.37 14.32 -10.57
N VAL A 234 18.62 14.74 -10.37
CA VAL A 234 19.76 14.13 -11.06
C VAL A 234 19.91 12.66 -10.68
N VAL A 235 19.85 12.32 -9.38
CA VAL A 235 19.96 10.93 -8.91
C VAL A 235 18.81 10.07 -9.44
N THR A 236 17.56 10.52 -9.29
CA THR A 236 16.38 9.76 -9.73
C THR A 236 16.37 9.60 -11.24
N MET A 237 16.75 10.62 -12.01
CA MET A 237 16.87 10.52 -13.47
C MET A 237 17.87 9.43 -13.87
N ILE A 238 19.04 9.38 -13.24
CA ILE A 238 20.03 8.34 -13.53
C ILE A 238 19.50 6.95 -13.18
N LEU A 239 18.90 6.78 -12.00
CA LEU A 239 18.35 5.50 -11.56
C LEU A 239 17.17 5.05 -12.46
N LEU A 240 16.30 5.97 -12.87
CA LEU A 240 15.20 5.68 -13.79
C LEU A 240 15.70 5.34 -15.19
N LEU A 241 16.73 6.04 -15.70
CA LEU A 241 17.37 5.70 -16.98
C LEU A 241 17.97 4.29 -16.95
N LEU A 242 18.64 3.93 -15.86
CA LEU A 242 19.17 2.59 -15.67
C LEU A 242 18.05 1.54 -15.56
N ALA A 243 16.93 1.85 -14.90
CA ALA A 243 15.78 0.97 -14.86
C ALA A 243 15.11 0.81 -16.24
N LEU A 244 15.04 1.88 -17.03
CA LEU A 244 14.49 1.86 -18.39
C LEU A 244 15.32 1.00 -19.34
N PHE A 245 16.61 0.82 -19.09
CA PHE A 245 17.46 -0.06 -19.88
C PHE A 245 16.97 -1.52 -19.88
N TYR A 246 16.36 -1.96 -18.78
CA TYR A 246 15.82 -3.31 -18.62
C TYR A 246 14.35 -3.45 -19.04
N LEU A 247 13.69 -2.35 -19.41
CA LEU A 247 12.29 -2.37 -19.78
C LEU A 247 12.09 -2.07 -21.28
N PRO A 248 10.94 -2.49 -21.85
CA PRO A 248 10.60 -2.11 -23.23
C PRO A 248 10.62 -0.58 -23.41
N GLN A 249 11.29 -0.10 -24.44
CA GLN A 249 11.46 1.33 -24.70
C GLN A 249 10.15 2.05 -25.07
N GLN A 250 9.17 1.30 -25.56
CA GLN A 250 7.83 1.80 -25.89
C GLN A 250 6.73 0.98 -25.21
N SER A 251 5.73 1.67 -24.66
CA SER A 251 4.56 1.03 -24.07
C SER A 251 3.50 0.70 -25.13
N ARG A 252 2.84 -0.46 -25.02
CA ARG A 252 1.76 -0.89 -25.93
C ARG A 252 0.52 0.00 -25.79
N ALA A 253 -0.13 0.32 -26.92
CA ALA A 253 -1.39 1.06 -26.93
C ALA A 253 -2.56 0.12 -26.64
N LEU A 254 -2.92 -0.02 -25.36
CA LEU A 254 -4.02 -0.91 -24.93
C LEU A 254 -5.34 -0.16 -24.63
N SER A 255 -5.33 1.18 -24.66
CA SER A 255 -6.45 2.01 -24.21
C SER A 255 -7.23 2.64 -25.36
N SER A 256 -8.56 2.47 -25.35
CA SER A 256 -9.45 3.13 -26.31
C SER A 256 -9.51 4.65 -26.10
N PRO A 257 -9.81 5.45 -27.15
CA PRO A 257 -9.97 6.91 -27.02
C PRO A 257 -11.01 7.32 -25.96
N ALA A 258 -12.15 6.62 -25.89
CA ALA A 258 -13.20 6.90 -24.90
C ALA A 258 -12.70 6.71 -23.46
N ARG A 259 -11.89 5.66 -23.21
CA ARG A 259 -11.29 5.43 -21.90
C ARG A 259 -10.33 6.56 -21.53
N ARG A 260 -9.52 7.02 -22.48
CA ARG A 260 -8.58 8.13 -22.26
C ARG A 260 -9.30 9.44 -21.91
N TRP A 261 -10.39 9.76 -22.59
CA TRP A 261 -11.18 10.95 -22.26
C TRP A 261 -11.88 10.85 -20.91
N ARG A 262 -12.41 9.67 -20.55
CA ARG A 262 -12.92 9.43 -19.20
C ARG A 262 -11.82 9.64 -18.15
N ASP A 263 -10.66 9.03 -18.35
CA ASP A 263 -9.56 9.12 -17.39
C ASP A 263 -9.01 10.54 -17.29
N ALA A 264 -8.97 11.30 -18.39
CA ALA A 264 -8.67 12.73 -18.40
C ALA A 264 -9.71 13.52 -17.59
N GLY A 265 -11.00 13.26 -17.80
CA GLY A 265 -12.07 13.90 -17.03
C GLY A 265 -11.97 13.62 -15.52
N ILE A 266 -11.69 12.37 -15.14
CA ILE A 266 -11.48 11.98 -13.74
C ILE A 266 -10.24 12.65 -13.15
N ALA A 267 -9.12 12.64 -13.87
CA ALA A 267 -7.87 13.26 -13.41
C ALA A 267 -8.03 14.78 -13.22
N THR A 268 -8.68 15.46 -14.17
CA THR A 268 -8.97 16.89 -14.06
C THR A 268 -9.92 17.18 -12.89
N ALA A 269 -10.98 16.39 -12.70
CA ALA A 269 -11.92 16.57 -11.59
C ALA A 269 -11.24 16.37 -10.22
N LEU A 270 -10.47 15.30 -10.05
CA LEU A 270 -9.73 15.04 -8.81
C LEU A 270 -8.65 16.10 -8.57
N GLY A 271 -7.88 16.45 -9.60
CA GLY A 271 -6.83 17.47 -9.50
C GLY A 271 -7.37 18.85 -9.16
N ALA A 272 -8.46 19.28 -9.82
CA ALA A 272 -9.13 20.54 -9.50
C ALA A 272 -9.75 20.52 -8.09
N GLY A 273 -10.33 19.39 -7.68
CA GLY A 273 -10.84 19.21 -6.32
C GLY A 273 -9.76 19.33 -5.26
N ILE A 274 -8.61 18.68 -5.45
CA ILE A 274 -7.44 18.80 -4.56
C ILE A 274 -6.92 20.24 -4.55
N ALA A 275 -6.80 20.89 -5.71
CA ALA A 275 -6.34 22.28 -5.80
C ALA A 275 -7.27 23.24 -5.04
N ALA A 276 -8.59 23.12 -5.24
CA ALA A 276 -9.58 23.92 -4.53
C ALA A 276 -9.53 23.66 -3.01
N PHE A 277 -9.36 22.40 -2.60
CA PHE A 277 -9.27 22.02 -1.19
C PHE A 277 -8.01 22.57 -0.53
N THR A 278 -6.84 22.43 -1.17
CA THR A 278 -5.57 23.00 -0.71
C THR A 278 -5.67 24.51 -0.59
N TYR A 279 -6.24 25.18 -1.59
CA TYR A 279 -6.45 26.63 -1.55
C TYR A 279 -7.34 27.04 -0.36
N ALA A 280 -8.44 26.32 -0.14
CA ALA A 280 -9.36 26.56 0.97
C ALA A 280 -8.76 26.28 2.37
N ILE A 281 -7.67 25.50 2.45
CA ILE A 281 -6.91 25.28 3.69
C ILE A 281 -5.90 26.42 3.91
N ILE A 282 -5.12 26.76 2.88
CA ILE A 282 -4.06 27.79 2.98
C ILE A 282 -4.65 29.18 3.20
N SER A 283 -5.86 29.45 2.70
CA SER A 283 -6.55 30.74 2.89
C SER A 283 -7.12 30.94 4.30
N ARG A 284 -6.99 29.96 5.20
CA ARG A 284 -7.51 30.07 6.57
C ARG A 284 -6.53 30.84 7.46
N PRO A 285 -7.01 31.71 8.35
CA PRO A 285 -6.15 32.28 9.38
C PRO A 285 -5.67 31.17 10.31
N PHE A 286 -4.37 31.15 10.60
CA PHE A 286 -3.76 30.26 11.58
C PHE A 286 -2.65 31.01 12.32
N GLU A 287 -2.39 30.62 13.57
CA GLU A 287 -1.24 31.11 14.32
C GLU A 287 -0.02 30.26 13.98
N SER A 288 1.04 30.89 13.50
CA SER A 288 2.27 30.23 13.09
C SER A 288 3.28 30.15 14.24
N ILE A 289 3.97 29.02 14.37
CA ILE A 289 5.12 28.84 15.27
C ILE A 289 6.45 29.25 14.63
N SER A 290 6.44 29.79 13.40
CA SER A 290 7.67 30.16 12.67
C SER A 290 8.51 31.22 13.40
N GLY A 291 7.87 32.13 14.16
CA GLY A 291 8.57 33.15 14.95
C GLY A 291 9.53 32.54 15.97
N TYR A 292 9.09 31.48 16.67
CA TYR A 292 9.93 30.75 17.63
C TYR A 292 11.21 30.22 16.97
N PHE A 293 11.10 29.59 15.80
CA PHE A 293 12.28 29.04 15.12
C PHE A 293 13.25 30.14 14.65
N LEU A 294 12.74 31.26 14.16
CA LEU A 294 13.60 32.39 13.76
C LEU A 294 14.35 32.99 14.96
N GLU A 295 13.69 33.10 16.10
CA GLU A 295 14.29 33.64 17.33
C GLU A 295 15.27 32.65 17.99
N GLN A 296 14.99 31.35 17.94
CA GLN A 296 15.75 30.33 18.67
C GLN A 296 16.83 29.61 17.85
N SER A 297 16.90 29.78 16.52
CA SER A 297 17.87 29.03 15.69
C SER A 297 19.33 29.26 16.09
N VAL A 298 19.70 30.51 16.40
CA VAL A 298 21.05 30.85 16.87
C VAL A 298 21.23 30.56 18.36
N PRO A 299 20.42 31.12 19.30
CA PRO A 299 20.67 30.93 20.73
C PRO A 299 20.39 29.51 21.22
N GLY A 300 19.48 28.78 20.58
CA GLY A 300 19.12 27.41 20.93
C GLY A 300 19.89 26.35 20.14
N GLY A 301 20.09 26.56 18.84
CA GLY A 301 20.66 25.56 17.93
C GLY A 301 22.05 25.87 17.37
N GLY A 302 22.61 27.06 17.63
CA GLY A 302 23.95 27.47 17.18
C GLY A 302 24.07 27.79 15.68
N GLY A 303 22.97 27.92 14.94
CA GLY A 303 23.04 28.02 13.48
C GLY A 303 22.24 29.17 12.88
N HIS A 304 22.80 29.82 11.88
CA HIS A 304 22.09 30.84 11.08
C HIS A 304 21.17 30.22 10.01
N ASN A 305 21.44 28.98 9.59
CA ASN A 305 20.55 28.29 8.66
C ASN A 305 19.36 27.67 9.43
N VAL A 306 18.29 28.44 9.56
CA VAL A 306 17.05 28.03 10.26
C VAL A 306 16.51 26.70 9.74
N VAL A 307 16.59 26.42 8.44
CA VAL A 307 16.09 25.15 7.87
C VAL A 307 16.95 23.98 8.36
N ASN A 308 18.27 24.07 8.22
CA ASN A 308 19.15 22.99 8.66
C ASN A 308 19.06 22.79 10.17
N VAL A 309 19.04 23.87 10.97
CA VAL A 309 18.88 23.78 12.43
C VAL A 309 17.56 23.11 12.82
N ILE A 310 16.45 23.41 12.13
CA ILE A 310 15.20 22.67 12.36
C ILE A 310 15.38 21.19 12.07
N LEU A 311 16.01 20.82 10.96
CA LEU A 311 16.15 19.42 10.55
C LEU A 311 17.08 18.61 11.45
N VAL A 312 18.18 19.19 11.93
CA VAL A 312 19.21 18.44 12.67
C VAL A 312 19.13 18.58 14.18
N ASP A 313 18.46 19.62 14.67
CA ASP A 313 18.33 19.91 16.11
C ASP A 313 16.86 19.89 16.56
N PHE A 314 16.09 20.96 16.31
CA PHE A 314 14.71 21.06 16.84
C PHE A 314 13.80 19.88 16.46
N ARG A 315 13.95 19.37 15.24
CA ARG A 315 13.20 18.23 14.69
C ARG A 315 14.15 17.15 14.16
N GLY A 316 15.30 16.97 14.82
CA GLY A 316 16.28 15.92 14.52
C GLY A 316 15.70 14.51 14.43
N TYR A 317 14.65 14.24 15.20
CA TYR A 317 13.96 12.96 15.19
C TYR A 317 13.30 12.64 13.84
N ASP A 318 12.75 13.65 13.14
CA ASP A 318 12.12 13.45 11.84
C ASP A 318 13.17 13.10 10.79
N THR A 319 14.30 13.82 10.77
CA THR A 319 15.43 13.51 9.89
C THR A 319 16.05 12.15 10.20
N PHE A 320 16.13 11.74 11.47
CA PHE A 320 16.53 10.38 11.84
C PHE A 320 15.58 9.32 11.25
N GLY A 321 14.27 9.58 11.30
CA GLY A 321 13.25 8.75 10.66
C GLY A 321 13.43 8.70 9.14
N GLU A 322 13.63 9.84 8.49
CA GLU A 322 13.82 9.94 7.04
C GLU A 322 15.04 9.13 6.56
N ILE A 323 16.21 9.28 7.20
CA ILE A 323 17.40 8.50 6.81
C ILE A 323 17.22 7.01 7.08
N THR A 324 16.47 6.64 8.12
CA THR A 324 16.13 5.24 8.39
C THR A 324 15.25 4.67 7.28
N VAL A 325 14.24 5.42 6.83
CA VAL A 325 13.39 5.05 5.69
C VAL A 325 14.23 4.93 4.41
N LEU A 326 15.15 5.86 4.15
CA LEU A 326 16.04 5.80 2.98
C LEU A 326 16.96 4.58 3.01
N ALA A 327 17.54 4.27 4.17
CA ALA A 327 18.35 3.08 4.37
C ALA A 327 17.54 1.79 4.14
N LEU A 328 16.32 1.73 4.69
CA LEU A 328 15.41 0.60 4.48
C LEU A 328 14.98 0.48 3.02
N ALA A 329 14.77 1.58 2.30
CA ALA A 329 14.50 1.54 0.87
C ALA A 329 15.68 0.96 0.08
N GLY A 330 16.91 1.39 0.38
CA GLY A 330 18.13 0.84 -0.23
C GLY A 330 18.30 -0.65 0.05
N LEU A 331 18.13 -1.06 1.31
CA LEU A 331 18.20 -2.47 1.72
C LEU A 331 17.07 -3.31 1.14
N GLY A 332 15.86 -2.75 1.03
CA GLY A 332 14.70 -3.38 0.42
C GLY A 332 14.91 -3.62 -1.07
N ILE A 333 15.46 -2.63 -1.79
CA ILE A 333 15.85 -2.77 -3.20
C ILE A 333 16.93 -3.85 -3.34
N PHE A 334 17.98 -3.81 -2.51
CA PHE A 334 18.97 -4.88 -2.48
C PHE A 334 18.34 -6.26 -2.28
N ALA A 335 17.44 -6.41 -1.31
CA ALA A 335 16.78 -7.68 -1.02
C ALA A 335 15.87 -8.15 -2.16
N MET A 336 15.13 -7.25 -2.80
CA MET A 336 14.23 -7.56 -3.92
C MET A 336 14.99 -7.92 -5.21
N LEU A 337 16.14 -7.27 -5.46
CA LEU A 337 16.93 -7.51 -6.67
C LEU A 337 17.94 -8.65 -6.50
N LYS A 338 18.15 -9.15 -5.28
CA LYS A 338 19.10 -10.22 -5.01
C LYS A 338 18.75 -11.48 -5.80
N GLY A 339 19.64 -11.88 -6.71
CA GLY A 339 19.45 -13.06 -7.55
C GLY A 339 18.46 -12.86 -8.70
N LEU A 340 17.93 -11.64 -8.87
CA LEU A 340 17.16 -11.29 -10.06
C LEU A 340 18.13 -11.04 -11.22
N SER A 341 17.81 -11.59 -12.37
CA SER A 341 18.49 -11.25 -13.60
C SER A 341 17.50 -10.86 -14.67
N LEU A 342 17.79 -9.77 -15.37
CA LEU A 342 16.98 -9.26 -16.46
C LEU A 342 17.83 -9.11 -17.72
N PRO A 343 17.32 -9.55 -18.88
CA PRO A 343 18.01 -9.34 -20.14
C PRO A 343 18.00 -7.85 -20.49
N ALA A 344 19.18 -7.35 -20.87
CA ALA A 344 19.35 -5.98 -21.36
C ALA A 344 18.88 -5.86 -22.82
N SER A 345 18.21 -4.75 -23.17
CA SER A 345 17.92 -4.46 -24.59
C SER A 345 19.21 -4.20 -25.35
N ARG A 346 19.45 -4.92 -26.46
CA ARG A 346 20.60 -4.66 -27.36
C ARG A 346 20.36 -3.51 -28.35
N ARG A 347 19.15 -2.94 -28.35
CA ARG A 347 18.73 -1.88 -29.28
C ARG A 347 18.18 -0.66 -28.55
N ASP A 348 18.37 0.49 -29.17
CA ASP A 348 17.82 1.77 -28.76
C ASP A 348 16.31 1.88 -29.08
N PRO A 349 15.61 2.94 -28.63
CA PRO A 349 14.19 3.15 -28.93
C PRO A 349 13.83 3.25 -30.42
N PHE A 350 14.81 3.42 -31.31
CA PHE A 350 14.67 3.52 -32.76
C PHE A 350 15.09 2.24 -33.48
N GLY A 351 15.41 1.17 -32.75
CA GLY A 351 15.82 -0.13 -33.29
C GLY A 351 17.29 -0.20 -33.74
N ARG A 352 18.09 0.82 -33.47
CA ARG A 352 19.54 0.82 -33.75
C ARG A 352 20.27 0.03 -32.68
N PRO A 353 21.33 -0.74 -33.02
CA PRO A 353 22.14 -1.40 -32.01
C PRO A 353 22.80 -0.36 -31.09
N TRP A 354 22.95 -0.69 -29.80
CA TRP A 354 23.77 0.12 -28.91
C TRP A 354 25.23 0.13 -29.37
N SER A 355 25.96 1.19 -29.00
CA SER A 355 27.40 1.25 -29.23
C SER A 355 28.10 0.12 -28.50
N ASP A 356 29.03 -0.56 -29.17
CA ASP A 356 29.87 -1.60 -28.57
C ASP A 356 30.96 -1.02 -27.65
N ASP A 357 31.18 0.30 -27.63
CA ASP A 357 32.11 0.97 -26.71
C ASP A 357 31.49 1.09 -25.30
N PRO A 358 31.92 0.28 -24.32
CA PRO A 358 31.35 0.30 -22.98
C PRO A 358 31.84 1.49 -22.14
N HIS A 359 32.92 2.17 -22.57
CA HIS A 359 33.59 3.23 -21.81
C HIS A 359 33.96 4.44 -22.70
N PRO A 360 32.97 5.24 -23.17
CA PRO A 360 33.22 6.36 -24.05
C PRO A 360 34.28 7.32 -23.49
N LEU A 361 35.35 7.56 -24.26
CA LEU A 361 36.51 8.35 -23.83
C LEU A 361 36.13 9.74 -23.31
N LEU A 362 35.19 10.41 -23.97
CA LEU A 362 34.71 11.73 -23.59
C LEU A 362 34.08 11.70 -22.18
N LEU A 363 33.12 10.80 -21.97
CA LEU A 363 32.43 10.64 -20.68
C LEU A 363 33.41 10.28 -19.56
N ARG A 364 34.33 9.35 -19.83
CA ARG A 364 35.36 8.93 -18.86
C ARG A 364 36.31 10.07 -18.48
N THR A 365 36.74 10.88 -19.46
CA THR A 365 37.65 12.00 -19.20
C THR A 365 36.96 13.10 -18.41
N PHE A 366 35.73 13.49 -18.81
CA PHE A 366 34.97 14.52 -18.10
C PHE A 366 34.63 14.12 -16.68
N THR A 367 34.15 12.89 -16.47
CA THR A 367 33.80 12.43 -15.13
C THR A 367 35.02 12.42 -14.22
N GLN A 368 36.20 11.97 -14.69
CA GLN A 368 37.45 11.97 -13.92
C GLN A 368 37.85 13.35 -13.41
N ILE A 369 37.63 14.40 -14.20
CA ILE A 369 37.90 15.80 -13.80
C ILE A 369 36.81 16.29 -12.83
N LEU A 370 35.55 15.93 -13.10
CA LEU A 370 34.41 16.37 -12.28
C LEU A 370 34.41 15.76 -10.88
N LEU A 371 34.93 14.53 -10.69
CA LEU A 371 34.92 13.85 -9.39
C LEU A 371 35.59 14.66 -8.27
N PRO A 372 36.87 15.07 -8.35
CA PRO A 372 37.50 15.84 -7.28
C PRO A 372 36.81 17.20 -7.05
N LEU A 373 36.32 17.86 -8.11
CA LEU A 373 35.60 19.13 -8.02
C LEU A 373 34.27 18.99 -7.28
N THR A 374 33.49 17.95 -7.62
CA THR A 374 32.19 17.66 -7.01
C THR A 374 32.34 17.15 -5.58
N LEU A 375 33.38 16.38 -5.27
CA LEU A 375 33.73 16.00 -3.90
C LEU A 375 34.09 17.22 -3.05
N LEU A 376 34.95 18.11 -3.58
CA LEU A 376 35.29 19.36 -2.90
C LEU A 376 34.04 20.23 -2.67
N PHE A 377 33.19 20.36 -3.68
CA PHE A 377 31.94 21.10 -3.57
C PHE A 377 30.97 20.44 -2.57
N GLY A 378 30.84 19.12 -2.56
CA GLY A 378 30.04 18.38 -1.60
C GLY A 378 30.51 18.58 -0.16
N ILE A 379 31.83 18.51 0.08
CA ILE A 379 32.43 18.81 1.39
C ILE A 379 32.17 20.27 1.79
N TYR A 380 32.30 21.21 0.87
CA TYR A 380 31.99 22.62 1.13
C TYR A 380 30.52 22.83 1.52
N VAL A 381 29.59 22.21 0.80
CA VAL A 381 28.14 22.25 1.10
C VAL A 381 27.81 21.58 2.43
N PHE A 382 28.53 20.49 2.77
CA PHE A 382 28.42 19.82 4.06
C PHE A 382 28.83 20.76 5.22
N LEU A 383 30.05 21.31 5.14
CA LEU A 383 30.65 22.10 6.22
C LEU A 383 29.93 23.43 6.47
N ARG A 384 29.35 24.05 5.44
CA ARG A 384 28.63 25.32 5.59
C ARG A 384 27.18 25.18 6.05
N GLY A 385 26.63 23.95 6.06
CA GLY A 385 25.18 23.69 6.18
C GLY A 385 24.53 24.26 7.43
N HIS A 386 25.30 24.42 8.52
CA HIS A 386 24.81 25.00 9.77
C HIS A 386 24.48 26.49 9.66
N ASN A 387 25.16 27.22 8.78
CA ASN A 387 25.09 28.69 8.69
C ASN A 387 24.58 29.20 7.35
N GLN A 388 24.67 28.39 6.30
CA GLN A 388 24.29 28.75 4.94
C GLN A 388 23.58 27.56 4.28
N PRO A 389 22.90 27.77 3.15
CA PRO A 389 22.20 26.69 2.47
C PRO A 389 23.15 25.50 2.18
N GLY A 390 22.74 24.29 2.57
CA GLY A 390 23.54 23.08 2.58
C GLY A 390 23.09 22.08 3.65
N GLY A 391 23.99 21.19 4.06
CA GLY A 391 23.74 20.16 5.08
C GLY A 391 24.11 18.74 4.63
N GLY A 392 23.99 17.79 5.55
CA GLY A 392 24.39 16.39 5.33
C GLY A 392 23.70 15.72 4.14
N PHE A 393 22.39 15.98 3.99
CA PHE A 393 21.57 15.34 2.96
C PHE A 393 21.95 15.78 1.54
N ILE A 394 22.00 17.10 1.29
CA ILE A 394 22.31 17.67 -0.02
C ILE A 394 23.74 17.32 -0.43
N ALA A 395 24.70 17.48 0.49
CA ALA A 395 26.08 17.08 0.26
C ALA A 395 26.19 15.59 -0.11
N GLY A 396 25.43 14.73 0.57
CA GLY A 396 25.37 13.30 0.29
C GLY A 396 24.89 13.01 -1.13
N LEU A 397 23.83 13.69 -1.60
CA LEU A 397 23.30 13.51 -2.95
C LEU A 397 24.25 14.03 -4.03
N ILE A 398 24.94 15.15 -3.80
CA ILE A 398 25.95 15.69 -4.72
C ILE A 398 27.10 14.68 -4.88
N VAL A 399 27.62 14.19 -3.76
CA VAL A 399 28.70 13.19 -3.76
C VAL A 399 28.22 11.88 -4.39
N ALA A 400 27.03 11.40 -4.05
CA ALA A 400 26.45 10.20 -4.65
C ALA A 400 26.28 10.35 -6.16
N SER A 401 25.81 11.49 -6.66
CA SER A 401 25.68 11.76 -8.11
C SER A 401 27.02 11.68 -8.82
N ALA A 402 28.07 12.26 -8.23
CA ALA A 402 29.43 12.20 -8.77
C ALA A 402 29.97 10.77 -8.81
N LEU A 403 29.74 10.00 -7.75
CA LEU A 403 30.10 8.58 -7.70
C LEU A 403 29.30 7.79 -8.74
N ILE A 404 27.99 7.98 -8.84
CA ILE A 404 27.17 7.33 -9.87
C ILE A 404 27.72 7.60 -11.27
N ALA A 405 28.03 8.86 -11.59
CA ALA A 405 28.61 9.22 -12.88
C ALA A 405 29.95 8.49 -13.15
N GLN A 406 30.78 8.31 -12.12
CA GLN A 406 32.02 7.52 -12.23
C GLN A 406 31.77 6.03 -12.50
N TYR A 407 30.80 5.44 -11.81
CA TYR A 407 30.41 4.05 -11.99
C TYR A 407 29.83 3.80 -13.39
N MET A 408 29.03 4.73 -13.91
CA MET A 408 28.53 4.67 -15.28
C MET A 408 29.63 4.82 -16.32
N ALA A 409 30.56 5.75 -16.12
CA ALA A 409 31.60 6.06 -17.10
C ALA A 409 32.70 4.99 -17.20
N ASN A 410 33.05 4.33 -16.09
CA ASN A 410 34.12 3.33 -16.04
C ASN A 410 33.61 1.88 -15.99
N GLY A 411 32.29 1.67 -15.89
CA GLY A 411 31.69 0.37 -15.61
C GLY A 411 31.76 -0.03 -14.14
N ILE A 412 30.74 -0.76 -13.69
CA ILE A 412 30.55 -1.10 -12.26
C ILE A 412 31.70 -1.94 -11.73
N GLU A 413 32.07 -3.01 -12.43
CA GLU A 413 33.11 -3.94 -11.98
C GLU A 413 34.48 -3.25 -11.84
N THR A 414 34.82 -2.39 -12.80
CA THR A 414 36.07 -1.61 -12.77
C THR A 414 36.04 -0.55 -11.68
N ALA A 415 34.92 0.14 -11.50
CA ALA A 415 34.75 1.15 -10.46
C ALA A 415 34.83 0.55 -9.05
N GLU A 416 34.22 -0.60 -8.79
CA GLU A 416 34.31 -1.29 -7.49
C GLU A 416 35.72 -1.76 -7.19
N ARG A 417 36.42 -2.33 -8.18
CA ARG A 417 37.82 -2.75 -8.02
C ARG A 417 38.73 -1.60 -7.61
N LYS A 418 38.47 -0.39 -8.13
CA LYS A 418 39.26 0.83 -7.86
C LYS A 418 38.86 1.53 -6.56
N LEU A 419 37.57 1.72 -6.31
CA LEU A 419 37.07 2.51 -5.19
C LEU A 419 36.95 1.70 -3.89
N ARG A 420 36.73 0.37 -3.98
CA ARG A 420 36.66 -0.58 -2.84
C ARG A 420 35.82 -0.07 -1.66
N LEU A 421 34.71 0.61 -1.93
CA LEU A 421 33.88 1.20 -0.90
C LEU A 421 32.99 0.13 -0.25
N PRO A 422 33.05 -0.06 1.09
CA PRO A 422 32.16 -0.99 1.79
C PRO A 422 30.78 -0.37 1.94
N ILE A 423 29.98 -0.30 0.87
CA ILE A 423 28.69 0.43 0.82
C ILE A 423 27.73 0.05 1.96
N HIS A 424 27.62 -1.23 2.28
CA HIS A 424 26.79 -1.71 3.39
C HIS A 424 27.32 -1.20 4.74
N GLY A 425 28.65 -1.16 4.90
CA GLY A 425 29.31 -0.61 6.08
C GLY A 425 29.16 0.90 6.19
N ILE A 426 29.22 1.63 5.08
CA ILE A 426 28.99 3.09 5.03
C ILE A 426 27.56 3.41 5.48
N LEU A 427 26.57 2.72 4.92
CA LEU A 427 25.16 2.87 5.29
C LEU A 427 24.93 2.54 6.78
N GLY A 428 25.47 1.41 7.25
CA GLY A 428 25.36 1.00 8.65
C GLY A 428 26.06 1.97 9.61
N ALA A 429 27.27 2.42 9.26
CA ALA A 429 28.02 3.41 10.03
C ALA A 429 27.25 4.74 10.11
N GLY A 430 26.65 5.20 9.01
CA GLY A 430 25.85 6.42 9.01
C GLY A 430 24.67 6.36 9.99
N LEU A 431 23.90 5.27 9.99
CA LEU A 431 22.81 5.05 10.93
C LEU A 431 23.31 4.97 12.39
N LEU A 432 24.41 4.24 12.62
CA LEU A 432 24.99 4.10 13.95
C LEU A 432 25.56 5.42 14.48
N ILE A 433 26.12 6.27 13.62
CA ILE A 433 26.58 7.60 13.99
C ILE A 433 25.38 8.48 14.35
N ALA A 434 24.33 8.52 13.52
CA ALA A 434 23.13 9.32 13.80
C ALA A 434 22.45 8.89 15.11
N LEU A 435 22.28 7.57 15.32
CA LEU A 435 21.75 7.01 16.56
C LEU A 435 22.68 7.30 17.75
N GLY A 436 23.99 7.12 17.56
CA GLY A 436 25.01 7.35 18.57
C GLY A 436 25.06 8.79 19.04
N THR A 437 24.91 9.77 18.15
CA THR A 437 24.82 11.19 18.49
C THR A 437 23.64 11.44 19.43
N GLY A 438 22.46 10.90 19.11
CA GLY A 438 21.28 11.06 19.97
C GLY A 438 21.38 10.33 21.31
N LEU A 439 21.94 9.11 21.32
CA LEU A 439 22.17 8.34 22.55
C LEU A 439 23.20 9.03 23.46
N THR A 440 24.21 9.68 22.88
CA THR A 440 25.21 10.43 23.63
C THR A 440 24.57 11.57 24.43
N SER A 441 23.61 12.30 23.85
CA SER A 441 22.83 13.32 24.57
C SER A 441 22.14 12.74 25.81
N MET A 442 21.55 11.55 25.71
CA MET A 442 20.91 10.87 26.85
C MET A 442 21.89 10.47 27.95
N VAL A 443 23.12 10.08 27.60
CA VAL A 443 24.18 9.76 28.58
C VAL A 443 24.56 10.98 29.41
N PHE A 444 24.50 12.18 28.83
CA PHE A 444 24.71 13.44 29.53
C PHE A 444 23.48 13.96 30.29
N GLY A 445 22.40 13.19 30.36
CA GLY A 445 21.19 13.53 31.11
C GLY A 445 20.24 14.51 30.43
N VAL A 446 20.46 14.80 29.14
CA VAL A 446 19.56 15.62 28.32
C VAL A 446 18.73 14.75 27.36
N PRO A 447 17.60 15.22 26.82
CA PRO A 447 16.78 14.44 25.90
C PRO A 447 17.54 13.93 24.66
N PHE A 448 17.01 12.88 24.05
CA PHE A 448 17.55 12.30 22.82
C PHE A 448 17.63 13.36 21.70
N LEU A 449 18.77 13.41 20.99
CA LEU A 449 19.06 14.37 19.92
C LEU A 449 19.05 15.85 20.34
N THR A 450 19.25 16.17 21.62
CA THR A 450 19.60 17.54 22.02
C THR A 450 21.02 17.86 21.56
N SER A 451 21.19 18.89 20.73
CA SER A 451 22.51 19.35 20.31
C SER A 451 23.18 20.26 21.34
N ALA A 452 24.50 20.30 21.28
CA ALA A 452 25.32 21.25 22.01
C ALA A 452 26.30 21.88 21.03
N PHE A 453 26.59 23.16 21.21
CA PHE A 453 27.53 23.91 20.38
C PHE A 453 28.57 24.60 21.26
N THR A 454 29.79 24.71 20.74
CA THR A 454 30.90 25.41 21.39
C THR A 454 31.69 26.20 20.36
N HIS A 455 32.22 27.33 20.78
CA HIS A 455 33.12 28.17 19.98
C HIS A 455 34.56 27.77 20.29
N LEU A 456 35.36 27.54 19.26
CA LEU A 456 36.75 27.10 19.34
C LEU A 456 37.63 28.09 18.57
N ASP A 457 38.41 28.88 19.30
CA ASP A 457 39.40 29.79 18.74
C ASP A 457 40.63 29.01 18.27
N LEU A 458 40.73 28.76 16.97
CA LEU A 458 41.89 28.13 16.37
C LEU A 458 42.89 29.19 15.90
N PRO A 459 44.19 29.10 16.29
CA PRO A 459 45.18 30.17 16.11
C PRO A 459 45.50 30.56 14.66
N VAL A 460 45.01 29.82 13.67
CA VAL A 460 45.22 30.09 12.22
C VAL A 460 43.91 30.37 11.48
N ILE A 461 42.77 29.90 11.99
CA ILE A 461 41.49 29.89 11.27
C ILE A 461 40.49 30.91 11.88
N GLY A 462 40.70 31.31 13.13
CA GLY A 462 39.79 32.17 13.90
C GLY A 462 38.81 31.37 14.74
N ASP A 463 37.73 32.02 15.16
CA ASP A 463 36.64 31.42 15.94
C ASP A 463 35.83 30.47 15.05
N ILE A 464 35.77 29.19 15.41
CA ILE A 464 34.98 28.17 14.73
C ILE A 464 33.92 27.63 15.69
N GLU A 465 32.67 27.76 15.28
CA GLU A 465 31.56 27.12 15.95
C GLU A 465 31.50 25.63 15.58
N ILE A 466 31.60 24.77 16.58
CA ILE A 466 31.45 23.32 16.43
C ILE A 466 30.21 22.88 17.19
N ALA A 467 29.23 22.38 16.43
CA ALA A 467 28.02 21.78 16.98
C ALA A 467 28.09 20.25 16.92
N SER A 468 27.57 19.57 17.95
CA SER A 468 27.36 18.11 17.92
C SER A 468 26.43 17.67 16.78
N ALA A 469 25.62 18.61 16.27
CA ALA A 469 24.79 18.45 15.08
C ALA A 469 25.60 18.02 13.83
N ILE A 470 26.88 18.42 13.71
CA ILE A 470 27.74 18.02 12.58
C ILE A 470 27.94 16.50 12.54
N ALA A 471 28.01 15.84 13.70
CA ALA A 471 28.13 14.38 13.76
C ALA A 471 26.83 13.70 13.29
N PHE A 472 25.67 14.26 13.64
CA PHE A 472 24.39 13.78 13.13
C PHE A 472 24.30 13.97 11.60
N ASP A 473 24.67 15.16 11.09
CA ASP A 473 24.74 15.46 9.66
C ASP A 473 25.70 14.52 8.91
N LEU A 474 26.83 14.14 9.53
CA LEU A 474 27.75 13.15 8.97
C LEU A 474 27.07 11.77 8.85
N GLY A 475 26.28 11.38 9.85
CA GLY A 475 25.45 10.19 9.80
C GLY A 475 24.49 10.22 8.61
N VAL A 476 23.76 11.33 8.46
CA VAL A 476 22.84 11.58 7.33
C VAL A 476 23.57 11.46 5.99
N PHE A 477 24.70 12.16 5.85
CA PHE A 477 25.53 12.14 4.64
C PHE A 477 25.93 10.71 4.23
N LEU A 478 26.42 9.91 5.18
CA LEU A 478 26.85 8.53 4.93
C LEU A 478 25.68 7.64 4.55
N VAL A 479 24.51 7.80 5.18
CA VAL A 479 23.31 7.02 4.82
C VAL A 479 22.83 7.36 3.41
N VAL A 480 22.82 8.63 3.04
CA VAL A 480 22.43 9.07 1.69
C VAL A 480 23.37 8.50 0.64
N VAL A 481 24.68 8.69 0.81
CA VAL A 481 25.69 8.14 -0.11
C VAL A 481 25.58 6.62 -0.18
N GLY A 482 25.53 5.95 0.97
CA GLY A 482 25.46 4.50 1.06
C GLY A 482 24.20 3.94 0.38
N SER A 483 23.03 4.52 0.65
CA SER A 483 21.75 4.05 0.11
C SER A 483 21.68 4.26 -1.41
N THR A 484 22.03 5.45 -1.89
CA THR A 484 22.01 5.74 -3.33
C THR A 484 22.98 4.86 -4.11
N MET A 485 24.21 4.66 -3.59
CA MET A 485 25.18 3.76 -4.21
C MET A 485 24.72 2.30 -4.16
N LEU A 486 24.09 1.86 -3.05
CA LEU A 486 23.55 0.50 -2.94
C LEU A 486 22.47 0.26 -4.01
N ILE A 487 21.57 1.22 -4.24
CA ILE A 487 20.54 1.12 -5.27
C ILE A 487 21.18 1.00 -6.66
N LEU A 488 22.13 1.87 -6.98
CA LEU A 488 22.84 1.86 -8.28
C LEU A 488 23.51 0.51 -8.53
N LEU A 489 24.30 0.03 -7.58
CA LEU A 489 25.08 -1.20 -7.73
C LEU A 489 24.19 -2.42 -7.98
N ASN A 490 23.06 -2.51 -7.29
CA ASN A 490 22.13 -3.62 -7.49
C ASN A 490 21.39 -3.53 -8.82
N LEU A 491 20.95 -2.33 -9.22
CA LEU A 491 20.25 -2.15 -10.48
C LEU A 491 21.19 -2.38 -11.67
N GLY A 492 22.46 -1.99 -11.55
CA GLY A 492 23.43 -2.15 -12.62
C GLY A 492 23.95 -3.58 -12.81
N ARG A 493 23.86 -4.43 -11.78
CA ARG A 493 24.27 -5.86 -11.84
C ARG A 493 23.19 -6.82 -12.32
N LEU A 494 22.00 -6.35 -12.65
CA LEU A 494 20.90 -7.22 -13.10
C LEU A 494 21.24 -8.01 -14.38
N THR A 495 22.22 -7.54 -15.16
CA THR A 495 22.67 -8.21 -16.39
C THR A 495 23.73 -9.30 -16.15
N ASP A 496 24.43 -9.31 -15.01
CA ASP A 496 25.60 -10.18 -14.76
C ASP A 496 25.24 -11.68 -14.68
N HIS A 497 23.95 -11.99 -14.55
CA HIS A 497 23.40 -13.35 -14.47
C HIS A 497 22.43 -13.66 -15.63
N ALA A 498 22.38 -12.80 -16.65
CA ALA A 498 21.41 -12.94 -17.72
C ALA A 498 21.86 -14.09 -18.63
N VAL A 499 21.18 -15.22 -18.51
CA VAL A 499 21.26 -16.30 -19.51
C VAL A 499 20.88 -15.69 -20.86
N ASP A 500 21.68 -15.96 -21.90
CA ASP A 500 21.36 -15.63 -23.30
C ASP A 500 20.02 -16.28 -23.66
N HIS A 501 18.93 -15.57 -23.36
CA HIS A 501 17.59 -15.94 -23.79
C HIS A 501 17.31 -15.27 -25.13
N PRO A 502 16.64 -15.98 -26.05
CA PRO A 502 16.46 -15.52 -27.41
C PRO A 502 15.71 -14.19 -27.42
N ASP A 503 16.13 -13.33 -28.35
CA ASP A 503 15.55 -12.05 -28.68
C ASP A 503 14.02 -12.11 -28.57
N TYR A 504 13.42 -11.34 -27.64
CA TYR A 504 11.96 -11.36 -27.39
C TYR A 504 11.15 -10.96 -28.63
N THR A 505 11.79 -10.39 -29.64
CA THR A 505 11.23 -10.19 -30.98
C THR A 505 10.80 -11.49 -31.66
N ALA A 506 11.43 -12.63 -31.34
CA ALA A 506 11.09 -13.94 -31.90
C ALA A 506 9.80 -14.54 -31.30
N ILE A 507 9.45 -14.19 -30.06
CA ILE A 507 8.13 -14.54 -29.48
C ILE A 507 7.04 -13.65 -30.08
N GLU A 508 7.40 -12.45 -30.55
CA GLU A 508 6.46 -11.52 -31.22
C GLU A 508 6.09 -11.94 -32.65
N SER A 509 6.93 -12.68 -33.38
CA SER A 509 6.62 -13.14 -34.74
C SER A 509 5.85 -14.46 -34.82
N SER A 510 5.92 -15.31 -33.79
CA SER A 510 5.33 -16.66 -33.84
C SER A 510 3.81 -16.69 -33.63
N HIS A 511 3.18 -15.62 -33.16
CA HIS A 511 1.74 -15.57 -32.90
C HIS A 511 0.91 -14.87 -33.98
N THR A 512 1.55 -14.18 -34.94
CA THR A 512 0.87 -13.55 -36.07
C THR A 512 0.54 -14.51 -37.22
N ASP A 513 1.16 -15.70 -37.28
CA ASP A 513 0.93 -16.67 -38.37
C ASP A 513 -0.21 -17.69 -38.11
N ALA A 514 -0.76 -17.74 -36.90
CA ALA A 514 -1.89 -18.62 -36.60
C ALA A 514 -3.25 -18.06 -37.07
N GLY A 515 -3.32 -16.76 -37.36
CA GLY A 515 -4.54 -16.09 -37.83
C GLY A 515 -4.75 -16.14 -39.35
N THR A 516 -3.68 -16.26 -40.13
CA THR A 516 -3.70 -16.17 -41.60
C THR A 516 -3.88 -17.52 -42.30
N ARG A 517 -3.78 -18.65 -41.60
CA ARG A 517 -4.03 -19.99 -42.18
C ARG A 517 -5.50 -20.46 -42.13
N ARG A 518 -6.41 -19.74 -41.47
CA ARG A 518 -7.83 -20.13 -41.38
C ARG A 518 -8.74 -19.49 -42.43
N GLU A 519 -8.26 -18.56 -43.23
CA GLU A 519 -9.04 -17.90 -44.31
C GLU A 519 -8.71 -18.44 -45.71
N ALA A 520 -7.81 -19.41 -45.84
CA ALA A 520 -7.46 -20.02 -47.12
C ALA A 520 -8.16 -21.37 -47.40
N ASP A 521 -8.93 -21.90 -46.45
CA ASP A 521 -9.64 -23.20 -46.56
C ASP A 521 -11.15 -23.09 -46.23
N ALA A 522 -11.80 -21.97 -46.57
CA ALA A 522 -13.26 -21.81 -46.46
C ALA A 522 -13.90 -21.38 -47.79
#